data_AF-A0AAU5FR11-F1
#
_entry.id   AF-A0AAU5FR11-F1
#
_cell.length_a   1.000
_cell.length_b   1.000
_cell.length_c   1.000
_cell.angle_alpha   90.00
_cell.angle_beta   90.00
_cell.angle_gamma   90.00
#
_symmetry.space_group_name_H-M   'P 1'
#
loop_
_entity.id
_entity.type
_entity.pdbx_description
1 polymer ?
#
loop_
_entity_poly.entity_id
_entity_poly.type
_entity_poly.pdbx_seq_one_letter_code
_entity_poly.pdbx_strand_id
1 'polypeptide(L)'
;MGVIYYAAPEQYIAYDPKMVRSKNPTLDIFSFGQLAYFCLTNRDPDPLRIEDNCNVLSQKLANSCAVSAISKIIDLYRECTRFDAAERIQTFAEVLARVVDIRQELTHSDVNAHIELDEYANELIFQMNRGVSQSVDGHTFVSASGNWQVTFDWREQQRKRNSLMVLNLHVQPTRRVALQNISNDKMRRVLNQRIDNCLNVYGNRAQRHPGQKGEFEFYVDWHPEAMTRTSVLELCRMLQDVFSSLDSI
;
A
#
# COMPACT_ATOMS: atom_id res chain seq x y z
N MET A 1 7.76 12.27 -30.99
CA MET A 1 8.96 11.58 -30.46
C MET A 1 8.53 10.53 -29.43
N GLY A 2 7.87 9.44 -29.86
CA GLY A 2 7.27 8.46 -28.94
C GLY A 2 8.06 7.16 -28.73
N VAL A 3 9.17 6.97 -29.46
CA VAL A 3 9.90 5.69 -29.48
C VAL A 3 10.76 5.50 -28.22
N ILE A 4 11.18 6.61 -27.58
CA ILE A 4 12.18 6.57 -26.51
C ILE A 4 11.64 5.91 -25.22
N TYR A 5 10.36 6.10 -24.92
CA TYR A 5 9.74 5.59 -23.69
C TYR A 5 9.58 4.08 -23.66
N TYR A 6 9.55 3.43 -24.83
CA TYR A 6 9.25 2.00 -24.94
C TYR A 6 10.46 1.16 -25.31
N ALA A 7 11.49 1.71 -25.97
CA ALA A 7 12.65 0.90 -26.32
C ALA A 7 13.57 0.68 -25.10
N ALA A 8 14.27 -0.46 -25.12
CA ALA A 8 15.12 -0.92 -24.04
C ALA A 8 16.42 -0.10 -23.92
N PRO A 9 17.04 -0.03 -22.74
CA PRO A 9 18.24 0.77 -22.50
C PRO A 9 19.39 0.50 -23.48
N GLU A 10 19.61 -0.77 -23.82
CA GLU A 10 20.62 -1.19 -24.77
C GLU A 10 20.41 -0.65 -26.19
N GLN A 11 19.18 -0.27 -26.56
CA GLN A 11 18.87 0.32 -27.88
C GLN A 11 19.36 1.77 -28.00
N TYR A 12 19.65 2.46 -26.89
CA TYR A 12 20.16 3.83 -26.88
C TYR A 12 21.60 3.93 -26.38
N ILE A 13 22.01 3.04 -25.47
CA ILE A 13 23.35 3.05 -24.85
C ILE A 13 24.37 2.37 -25.77
N ALA A 14 23.99 1.24 -26.36
CA ALA A 14 24.82 0.62 -27.39
C ALA A 14 24.51 1.33 -28.71
N TYR A 15 25.32 2.31 -29.08
CA TYR A 15 25.51 2.72 -30.48
C TYR A 15 26.17 1.57 -31.30
N ASP A 16 25.77 0.32 -31.07
CA ASP A 16 26.19 -0.85 -31.82
C ASP A 16 25.02 -1.31 -32.71
N PRO A 17 25.06 -0.99 -34.02
CA PRO A 17 24.02 -1.37 -34.98
C PRO A 17 23.80 -2.89 -35.07
N LYS A 18 24.73 -3.70 -34.56
CA LYS A 18 24.63 -5.17 -34.58
C LYS A 18 23.69 -5.70 -33.50
N MET A 19 23.64 -5.07 -32.32
CA MET A 19 22.70 -5.41 -31.25
C MET A 19 21.26 -5.07 -31.64
N VAL A 20 21.05 -3.93 -32.32
CA VAL A 20 19.75 -3.52 -32.88
C VAL A 20 19.22 -4.52 -33.93
N ARG A 21 20.10 -5.27 -34.59
CA ARG A 21 19.75 -6.30 -35.59
C ARG A 21 19.62 -7.71 -35.01
N SER A 22 20.09 -7.93 -33.78
CA SER A 22 19.88 -9.16 -33.05
C SER A 22 18.41 -9.21 -32.61
N LYS A 23 17.63 -10.15 -33.15
CA LYS A 23 16.25 -10.44 -32.72
C LYS A 23 16.27 -11.01 -31.31
N ASN A 24 16.54 -10.18 -30.31
CA ASN A 24 16.51 -10.58 -28.92
C ASN A 24 15.09 -10.37 -28.40
N PRO A 25 14.35 -11.45 -28.06
CA PRO A 25 12.97 -11.33 -27.55
C PRO A 25 12.89 -10.47 -26.28
N THR A 26 13.99 -10.30 -25.53
CA THR A 26 14.02 -9.48 -24.32
C THR A 26 13.88 -7.97 -24.58
N LEU A 27 14.10 -7.51 -25.82
CA LEU A 27 13.80 -6.14 -26.25
C LEU A 27 12.29 -5.89 -26.31
N ASP A 28 11.58 -6.83 -26.91
CA ASP A 28 10.13 -6.78 -27.04
C ASP A 28 9.47 -6.97 -25.66
N ILE A 29 10.06 -7.77 -24.77
CA ILE A 29 9.58 -7.94 -23.38
C ILE A 29 9.73 -6.64 -22.58
N PHE A 30 10.85 -5.92 -22.73
CA PHE A 30 10.99 -4.59 -22.13
C PHE A 30 9.91 -3.64 -22.64
N SER A 31 9.75 -3.59 -23.97
CA SER A 31 8.74 -2.74 -24.62
C SER A 31 7.32 -3.09 -24.17
N PHE A 32 7.04 -4.37 -23.98
CA PHE A 32 5.78 -4.86 -23.42
C PHE A 32 5.57 -4.33 -22.00
N GLY A 33 6.58 -4.38 -21.12
CA GLY A 33 6.48 -3.84 -19.76
C GLY A 33 6.13 -2.35 -19.76
N GLN A 34 6.80 -1.56 -20.60
CA GLN A 34 6.52 -0.13 -20.76
C GLN A 34 5.11 0.13 -21.33
N LEU A 35 4.66 -0.69 -22.28
CA LEU A 35 3.30 -0.61 -22.82
C LEU A 35 2.25 -0.98 -21.77
N ALA A 36 2.49 -2.02 -20.97
CA ALA A 36 1.59 -2.43 -19.89
C ALA A 36 1.45 -1.32 -18.84
N TYR A 37 2.55 -0.64 -18.49
CA TYR A 37 2.51 0.55 -17.63
C TYR A 37 1.59 1.63 -18.19
N PHE A 38 1.75 1.97 -19.47
CA PHE A 38 0.92 2.99 -20.13
C PHE A 38 -0.55 2.59 -20.11
N CYS A 39 -0.88 1.34 -20.45
CA CYS A 39 -2.26 0.84 -20.44
C CYS A 39 -2.93 0.96 -19.06
N LEU A 40 -2.18 0.77 -17.98
CA LEU A 40 -2.72 0.80 -16.61
C LEU A 40 -2.76 2.21 -16.01
N THR A 41 -1.88 3.11 -16.44
CA THR A 41 -1.73 4.44 -15.82
C THR A 41 -2.18 5.59 -16.71
N ASN A 42 -2.35 5.34 -18.01
CA ASN A 42 -2.54 6.33 -19.08
C ASN A 42 -1.46 7.42 -19.07
N ARG A 43 -0.22 7.04 -18.78
CA ARG A 43 0.97 7.91 -18.71
C ARG A 43 2.15 7.21 -19.36
N ASP A 44 2.98 8.00 -20.05
CA ASP A 44 4.25 7.49 -20.56
C ASP A 44 5.19 7.15 -19.39
N PRO A 45 5.82 5.97 -19.40
CA PRO A 45 6.78 5.58 -18.36
C PRO A 45 8.11 6.30 -18.54
N ASP A 46 8.86 6.47 -17.45
CA ASP A 46 10.27 6.83 -17.52
C ASP A 46 11.14 5.54 -17.55
N PRO A 47 11.77 5.18 -18.68
CA PRO A 47 12.51 3.93 -18.81
C PRO A 47 13.77 3.84 -17.92
N LEU A 48 14.23 4.97 -17.36
CA LEU A 48 15.38 5.02 -16.45
C LEU A 48 14.98 5.02 -14.97
N ARG A 49 13.71 5.27 -14.67
CA ARG A 49 13.19 5.40 -13.30
C ARG A 49 12.15 4.32 -12.98
N ILE A 50 12.58 3.06 -13.09
CA ILE A 50 11.71 1.87 -12.94
C ILE A 50 10.98 1.88 -11.59
N GLU A 51 11.68 2.18 -10.49
CA GLU A 51 11.06 2.20 -9.16
C GLU A 51 10.03 3.32 -8.99
N ASP A 52 10.24 4.48 -9.60
CA ASP A 52 9.23 5.54 -9.60
C ASP A 52 7.99 5.14 -10.40
N ASN A 53 8.18 4.43 -11.51
CA ASN A 53 7.07 3.86 -12.26
C ASN A 53 6.31 2.81 -11.41
N CYS A 54 7.00 1.92 -10.70
CA CYS A 54 6.38 0.98 -9.76
C CYS A 54 5.53 1.70 -8.69
N ASN A 55 6.05 2.79 -8.12
CA ASN A 55 5.33 3.61 -7.14
C ASN A 55 4.06 4.22 -7.75
N VAL A 56 4.14 4.77 -8.97
CA VAL A 56 2.97 5.33 -9.67
C VAL A 56 1.94 4.24 -9.98
N LEU A 57 2.36 3.06 -10.44
CA LEU A 57 1.48 1.91 -10.66
C LEU A 57 0.75 1.53 -9.38
N SER A 58 1.48 1.39 -8.28
CA SER A 58 0.93 1.05 -6.97
C SER A 58 -0.16 2.04 -6.56
N GLN A 59 0.15 3.35 -6.62
CA GLN A 59 -0.79 4.41 -6.27
C GLN A 59 -2.03 4.42 -7.16
N LYS A 60 -1.88 4.19 -8.47
CA LYS A 60 -3.00 4.20 -9.42
C LYS A 60 -3.94 3.03 -9.22
N LEU A 61 -3.40 1.85 -8.93
CA LEU A 61 -4.18 0.62 -8.83
C LEU A 61 -4.75 0.40 -7.42
N ALA A 62 -4.25 1.10 -6.41
CA ALA A 62 -4.58 0.82 -5.01
C ALA A 62 -6.07 0.87 -4.66
N ASN A 63 -6.86 1.68 -5.38
CA ASN A 63 -8.31 1.78 -5.17
C ASN A 63 -9.13 0.85 -6.07
N SER A 64 -8.48 0.13 -6.99
CA SER A 64 -9.14 -0.65 -8.05
C SER A 64 -8.95 -2.16 -7.90
N CYS A 65 -7.85 -2.61 -7.31
CA CYS A 65 -7.46 -4.02 -7.29
C CYS A 65 -6.91 -4.44 -5.92
N ALA A 66 -7.04 -5.71 -5.54
CA ALA A 66 -6.48 -6.24 -4.29
C ALA A 66 -4.94 -6.15 -4.27
N VAL A 67 -4.34 -6.14 -3.07
CA VAL A 67 -2.87 -6.08 -2.93
C VAL A 67 -2.16 -7.21 -3.66
N SER A 68 -2.71 -8.42 -3.61
CA SER A 68 -2.17 -9.58 -4.32
C SER A 68 -2.02 -9.32 -5.81
N ALA A 69 -3.07 -8.82 -6.46
CA ALA A 69 -3.08 -8.48 -7.87
C ALA A 69 -2.11 -7.33 -8.18
N ILE A 70 -2.07 -6.30 -7.33
CA ILE A 70 -1.17 -5.15 -7.53
C ILE A 70 0.29 -5.59 -7.42
N SER A 71 0.64 -6.43 -6.45
CA SER A 71 1.98 -6.99 -6.31
C SER A 71 2.37 -7.76 -7.56
N LYS A 72 1.51 -8.70 -8.02
CA LYS A 72 1.75 -9.47 -9.25
C LYS A 72 1.97 -8.57 -10.48
N ILE A 73 1.21 -7.49 -10.61
CA ILE A 73 1.37 -6.50 -11.70
C ILE A 73 2.71 -5.77 -11.59
N ILE A 74 3.08 -5.29 -10.40
CA ILE A 74 4.33 -4.56 -10.16
C ILE A 74 5.54 -5.47 -10.38
N ASP A 75 5.48 -6.71 -9.92
CA ASP A 75 6.54 -7.70 -10.10
C ASP A 75 6.72 -8.03 -11.59
N LEU A 76 5.62 -8.28 -12.33
CA LEU A 76 5.66 -8.46 -13.77
C LEU A 76 6.28 -7.25 -14.48
N TYR A 77 5.86 -6.03 -14.12
CA TYR A 77 6.42 -4.81 -14.70
C TYR A 77 7.92 -4.69 -14.42
N ARG A 78 8.35 -4.88 -13.16
CA ARG A 78 9.75 -4.76 -12.73
C ARG A 78 10.63 -5.80 -13.43
N GLU A 79 10.16 -7.04 -13.56
CA GLU A 79 10.91 -8.12 -14.21
C GLU A 79 10.99 -7.95 -15.73
N CYS A 80 9.94 -7.44 -16.39
CA CYS A 80 10.01 -7.09 -17.81
C CYS A 80 10.98 -5.93 -18.06
N THR A 81 11.09 -4.98 -17.13
CA THR A 81 11.81 -3.71 -17.32
C THR A 81 13.19 -3.66 -16.68
N ARG A 82 13.77 -4.80 -16.25
CA ARG A 82 15.15 -4.85 -15.74
C ARG A 82 16.13 -4.22 -16.73
N PHE A 83 17.14 -3.53 -16.21
CA PHE A 83 18.12 -2.85 -17.06
C PHE A 83 18.95 -3.86 -17.85
N ASP A 84 19.46 -4.90 -17.18
CA ASP A 84 20.15 -6.02 -17.83
C ASP A 84 19.13 -6.94 -18.52
N ALA A 85 19.34 -7.20 -19.82
CA ALA A 85 18.52 -8.10 -20.62
C ALA A 85 18.55 -9.55 -20.11
N ALA A 86 19.64 -9.98 -19.46
CA ALA A 86 19.76 -11.32 -18.88
C ALA A 86 18.91 -11.49 -17.61
N GLU A 87 18.60 -10.40 -16.90
CA GLU A 87 17.76 -10.41 -15.70
C GLU A 87 16.27 -10.29 -16.01
N ARG A 88 15.91 -9.98 -17.27
CA ARG A 88 14.50 -9.90 -17.69
C ARG A 88 13.88 -11.29 -17.77
N ILE A 89 12.55 -11.32 -17.82
CA ILE A 89 11.84 -12.49 -18.31
C ILE A 89 12.36 -12.84 -19.72
N GLN A 90 12.70 -14.11 -19.94
CA GLN A 90 13.38 -14.54 -21.16
C GLN A 90 12.43 -14.89 -22.31
N THR A 91 11.15 -15.18 -22.01
CA THR A 91 10.18 -15.61 -23.01
C THR A 91 8.81 -14.96 -22.83
N PHE A 92 8.13 -14.68 -23.94
CA PHE A 92 6.74 -14.20 -23.89
C PHE A 92 5.76 -15.24 -23.34
N ALA A 93 6.08 -16.53 -23.42
CA ALA A 93 5.25 -17.57 -22.82
C ALA A 93 5.12 -17.37 -21.30
N GLU A 94 6.22 -17.01 -20.63
CA GLU A 94 6.21 -16.68 -19.21
C GLU A 94 5.42 -15.39 -18.92
N VAL A 95 5.63 -14.34 -19.73
CA VAL A 95 4.83 -13.10 -19.63
C VAL A 95 3.34 -13.40 -19.72
N LEU A 96 2.91 -14.17 -20.71
CA LEU A 96 1.51 -14.55 -20.90
C LEU A 96 0.97 -15.36 -19.73
N ALA A 97 1.75 -16.31 -19.19
CA ALA A 97 1.35 -17.09 -18.02
C ALA A 97 1.07 -16.17 -16.81
N ARG A 98 1.95 -15.19 -16.56
CA ARG A 98 1.75 -14.22 -15.47
C ARG A 98 0.57 -13.29 -15.70
N VAL A 99 0.34 -12.84 -16.94
CA VAL A 99 -0.85 -12.04 -17.28
C VAL A 99 -2.14 -12.84 -17.07
N VAL A 100 -2.15 -14.14 -17.38
CA VAL A 100 -3.31 -15.01 -17.14
C VAL A 100 -3.57 -15.17 -15.64
N ASP A 101 -2.55 -15.37 -14.83
CA ASP A 101 -2.67 -15.44 -13.37
C ASP A 101 -3.19 -14.12 -12.78
N ILE A 102 -2.62 -12.98 -13.19
CA ILE A 102 -3.12 -11.64 -12.80
C ILE A 102 -4.59 -11.47 -13.19
N ARG A 103 -4.97 -11.90 -14.40
CA ARG A 103 -6.37 -11.80 -14.86
C ARG A 103 -7.29 -12.66 -14.01
N GLN A 104 -6.89 -13.88 -13.67
CA GLN A 104 -7.68 -14.76 -12.81
C GLN A 104 -7.88 -14.12 -11.43
N GLU A 105 -6.81 -13.59 -10.84
CA GLU A 105 -6.88 -12.82 -9.58
C GLU A 105 -7.91 -11.69 -9.71
N LEU A 106 -7.75 -10.81 -10.69
CA LEU A 106 -8.64 -9.66 -10.90
C LEU A 106 -10.10 -10.05 -11.18
N THR A 107 -10.35 -11.22 -11.78
CA THR A 107 -11.71 -11.70 -12.10
C THR A 107 -12.40 -12.31 -10.87
N HIS A 108 -11.62 -12.85 -9.93
CA HIS A 108 -12.14 -13.58 -8.78
C HIS A 108 -12.03 -12.81 -7.45
N SER A 109 -11.32 -11.68 -7.42
CA SER A 109 -11.29 -10.78 -6.27
C SER A 109 -12.57 -9.93 -6.16
N ASP A 110 -13.61 -10.46 -5.50
CA ASP A 110 -14.72 -9.63 -5.02
C ASP A 110 -14.24 -8.80 -3.81
N VAL A 111 -14.47 -7.49 -3.84
CA VAL A 111 -14.13 -6.57 -2.74
C VAL A 111 -14.88 -6.92 -1.45
N ASN A 112 -16.02 -7.61 -1.57
CA ASN A 112 -16.81 -8.09 -0.45
C ASN A 112 -16.55 -9.56 -0.09
N ALA A 113 -15.60 -10.22 -0.76
CA ALA A 113 -15.16 -11.54 -0.34
C ALA A 113 -14.59 -11.49 1.07
N HIS A 114 -14.79 -12.58 1.80
CA HIS A 114 -14.16 -12.77 3.11
C HIS A 114 -12.66 -12.94 2.92
N ILE A 115 -11.86 -12.17 3.66
CA ILE A 115 -10.40 -12.21 3.66
C ILE A 115 -9.88 -12.67 5.02
N GLU A 116 -8.74 -13.36 5.02
CA GLU A 116 -8.10 -13.83 6.26
C GLU A 116 -7.48 -12.67 7.06
N LEU A 117 -7.12 -12.92 8.33
CA LEU A 117 -6.56 -11.88 9.22
C LEU A 117 -5.26 -11.27 8.68
N ASP A 118 -4.39 -12.10 8.12
CA ASP A 118 -3.10 -11.67 7.56
C ASP A 118 -3.30 -10.89 6.26
N GLU A 119 -4.28 -11.29 5.44
CA GLU A 119 -4.65 -10.55 4.22
C GLU A 119 -5.24 -9.18 4.56
N TYR A 120 -6.10 -9.11 5.59
CA TYR A 120 -6.64 -7.85 6.11
C TYR A 120 -5.52 -6.90 6.58
N ALA A 121 -4.53 -7.43 7.30
CA ALA A 121 -3.36 -6.69 7.76
C ALA A 121 -2.52 -6.15 6.60
N ASN A 122 -2.23 -6.99 5.61
CA ASN A 122 -1.47 -6.62 4.42
C ASN A 122 -2.21 -5.56 3.59
N GLU A 123 -3.52 -5.72 3.41
CA GLU A 123 -4.35 -4.73 2.73
C GLU A 123 -4.35 -3.40 3.50
N LEU A 124 -4.48 -3.41 4.83
CA LEU A 124 -4.40 -2.18 5.65
C LEU A 124 -3.07 -1.45 5.46
N ILE A 125 -1.94 -2.15 5.61
CA ILE A 125 -0.59 -1.59 5.46
C ILE A 125 -0.42 -0.98 4.07
N PHE A 126 -0.82 -1.73 3.04
CA PHE A 126 -0.73 -1.27 1.67
C PHE A 126 -1.59 -0.03 1.40
N GLN A 127 -2.84 -0.01 1.89
CA GLN A 127 -3.74 1.12 1.70
C GLN A 127 -3.23 2.38 2.41
N MET A 128 -2.53 2.23 3.54
CA MET A 128 -1.98 3.33 4.31
C MET A 128 -0.65 3.86 3.74
N ASN A 129 0.21 2.98 3.23
CA ASN A 129 1.55 3.35 2.77
C ASN A 129 1.66 3.53 1.25
N ARG A 130 0.74 2.92 0.50
CA ARG A 130 0.80 2.80 -0.98
C ARG A 130 2.10 2.17 -1.49
N GLY A 131 2.79 1.42 -0.63
CA GLY A 131 4.02 0.72 -0.92
C GLY A 131 3.81 -0.78 -0.78
N VAL A 132 4.37 -1.55 -1.72
CA VAL A 132 4.38 -3.03 -1.67
C VAL A 132 5.49 -3.55 -0.73
N SER A 133 6.24 -2.66 -0.08
CA SER A 133 7.35 -3.03 0.80
C SER A 133 6.87 -3.87 1.98
N GLN A 134 7.51 -5.04 2.14
CA GLN A 134 7.29 -5.98 3.22
C GLN A 134 7.52 -5.30 4.57
N SER A 135 6.48 -5.15 5.39
CA SER A 135 6.67 -4.82 6.80
C SER A 135 7.49 -5.94 7.45
N VAL A 136 8.60 -5.59 8.10
CA VAL A 136 9.54 -6.55 8.71
C VAL A 136 8.85 -7.46 9.74
N ASP A 137 7.76 -6.99 10.37
CA ASP A 137 7.01 -7.72 11.41
C ASP A 137 5.51 -7.90 11.13
N GLY A 138 5.01 -7.67 9.90
CA GLY A 138 3.60 -7.91 9.51
C GLY A 138 2.52 -7.04 10.18
N HIS A 139 2.87 -6.35 11.27
CA HIS A 139 1.92 -5.75 12.22
C HIS A 139 2.23 -4.29 12.55
N THR A 140 3.19 -3.67 11.85
CA THR A 140 3.58 -2.29 12.09
C THR A 140 3.77 -1.54 10.79
N PHE A 141 3.29 -0.30 10.72
CA PHE A 141 3.56 0.63 9.63
C PHE A 141 3.70 2.08 10.12
N VAL A 142 4.26 2.93 9.27
CA VAL A 142 4.35 4.38 9.49
C VAL A 142 3.39 5.09 8.54
N SER A 143 2.63 6.06 9.01
CA SER A 143 1.69 6.85 8.21
C SER A 143 2.38 7.50 7.02
N ALA A 144 1.61 7.83 5.98
CA ALA A 144 2.13 8.52 4.80
C ALA A 144 2.82 9.87 5.13
N SER A 145 2.42 10.55 6.21
CA SER A 145 3.10 11.78 6.67
C SER A 145 4.45 11.53 7.37
N GLY A 146 4.75 10.28 7.71
CA GLY A 146 5.96 9.91 8.46
C GLY A 146 5.90 10.25 9.95
N ASN A 147 4.80 10.87 10.42
CA ASN A 147 4.68 11.39 11.78
C ASN A 147 4.14 10.37 12.79
N TRP A 148 3.47 9.32 12.32
CA TRP A 148 2.76 8.37 13.18
C TRP A 148 3.17 6.94 12.84
N GLN A 149 3.52 6.16 13.84
CA GLN A 149 3.70 4.72 13.74
C GLN A 149 2.48 4.03 14.35
N VAL A 150 1.96 3.04 13.62
CA VAL A 150 0.85 2.20 14.02
C VAL A 150 1.36 0.78 14.16
N THR A 151 1.22 0.21 15.34
CA THR A 151 1.36 -1.23 15.59
C THR A 151 -0.03 -1.79 15.84
N PHE A 152 -0.33 -2.98 15.34
CA PHE A 152 -1.66 -3.56 15.51
C PHE A 152 -1.63 -5.06 15.77
N ASP A 153 -2.57 -5.53 16.60
CA ASP A 153 -2.70 -6.92 16.97
C ASP A 153 -4.17 -7.36 17.01
N TRP A 154 -4.45 -8.59 16.59
CA TRP A 154 -5.78 -9.18 16.67
C TRP A 154 -6.01 -9.77 18.05
N ARG A 155 -7.13 -9.42 18.68
CA ARG A 155 -7.57 -9.99 19.96
C ARG A 155 -8.95 -10.56 19.86
N GLU A 156 -9.12 -11.71 20.48
CA GLU A 156 -10.42 -12.31 20.68
C GLU A 156 -11.07 -11.69 21.92
N GLN A 157 -12.15 -10.92 21.73
CA GLN A 157 -12.90 -10.34 22.85
C GLN A 157 -14.19 -11.13 23.06
N GLN A 158 -14.32 -11.77 24.23
CA GLN A 158 -15.55 -12.45 24.59
C GLN A 158 -16.61 -11.46 25.03
N ARG A 159 -17.71 -11.38 24.28
CA ARG A 159 -18.87 -10.55 24.63
C ARG A 159 -20.10 -11.43 24.87
N LYS A 160 -20.39 -11.66 26.16
CA LYS A 160 -21.55 -12.41 26.71
C LYS A 160 -21.70 -13.87 26.25
N ARG A 161 -21.73 -14.16 24.95
CA ARG A 161 -21.80 -15.50 24.33
C ARG A 161 -21.12 -15.65 22.97
N ASN A 162 -20.73 -14.55 22.31
CA ASN A 162 -20.01 -14.61 21.05
C ASN A 162 -18.60 -14.07 21.24
N SER A 163 -17.64 -14.79 20.68
CA SER A 163 -16.30 -14.28 20.44
C SER A 163 -16.36 -13.34 19.23
N LEU A 164 -15.82 -12.13 19.39
CA LEU A 164 -15.63 -11.19 18.29
C LEU A 164 -14.13 -10.90 18.18
N MET A 165 -13.63 -10.95 16.94
CA MET A 165 -12.27 -10.51 16.64
C MET A 165 -12.24 -8.98 16.64
N VAL A 166 -11.32 -8.42 17.41
CA VAL A 166 -11.10 -6.99 17.55
C VAL A 166 -9.66 -6.70 17.15
N LEU A 167 -9.47 -5.68 16.32
CA LEU A 167 -8.15 -5.21 15.94
C LEU A 167 -7.74 -4.11 16.92
N ASN A 168 -6.77 -4.39 17.77
CA ASN A 168 -6.17 -3.39 18.65
C ASN A 168 -5.11 -2.62 17.85
N LEU A 169 -5.26 -1.30 17.81
CA LEU A 169 -4.32 -0.39 17.16
C LEU A 169 -3.61 0.40 18.25
N HIS A 170 -2.29 0.33 18.30
CA HIS A 170 -1.42 1.19 19.10
C HIS A 170 -0.79 2.24 18.21
N VAL A 171 -1.05 3.50 18.50
CA VAL A 171 -0.56 4.64 17.71
C VAL A 171 0.36 5.50 18.55
N GLN A 172 1.58 5.69 18.03
CA GLN A 172 2.62 6.49 18.66
C GLN A 172 3.25 7.44 17.61
N PRO A 173 3.66 8.65 18.01
CA PRO A 173 4.31 9.56 17.10
C PRO A 173 5.76 9.13 16.87
N THR A 174 6.26 9.28 15.65
CA THR A 174 7.66 8.98 15.30
C THR A 174 8.63 10.07 15.80
N ARG A 175 8.09 11.24 16.15
CA ARG A 175 8.81 12.40 16.68
C ARG A 175 8.05 12.99 17.85
N ARG A 176 8.75 13.68 18.75
CA ARG A 176 8.09 14.36 19.87
C ARG A 176 7.06 15.36 19.37
N VAL A 177 5.81 15.16 19.78
CA VAL A 177 4.71 16.10 19.57
C VAL A 177 4.75 17.15 20.67
N ALA A 178 4.80 18.42 20.28
CA ALA A 178 4.70 19.55 21.20
C ALA A 178 3.84 20.65 20.58
N LEU A 179 2.91 21.20 21.37
CA LEU A 179 2.15 22.39 20.99
C LEU A 179 2.81 23.62 21.60
N GLN A 180 2.96 24.68 20.79
CA GLN A 180 3.57 25.92 21.25
C GLN A 180 2.74 26.54 22.39
N ASN A 181 3.41 26.95 23.48
CA ASN A 181 2.81 27.64 24.63
C ASN A 181 1.71 26.86 25.38
N ILE A 182 1.69 25.53 25.30
CA ILE A 182 0.69 24.69 25.97
C ILE A 182 1.40 23.64 26.85
N SER A 183 0.90 23.42 28.07
CA SER A 183 1.40 22.35 28.94
C SER A 183 1.08 20.97 28.35
N ASN A 184 1.91 19.97 28.65
CA ASN A 184 1.73 18.61 28.14
C ASN A 184 0.33 18.03 28.45
N ASP A 185 -0.23 18.32 29.62
CA ASP A 185 -1.57 17.86 30.00
C ASP A 185 -2.67 18.51 29.15
N LYS A 186 -2.55 19.81 28.88
CA LYS A 186 -3.51 20.53 28.05
C LYS A 186 -3.38 20.10 26.59
N MET A 187 -2.16 19.86 26.10
CA MET A 187 -1.91 19.27 24.79
C MET A 187 -2.59 17.90 24.66
N ARG A 188 -2.35 16.99 25.61
CA ARG A 188 -2.99 15.66 25.63
C ARG A 188 -4.51 15.75 25.56
N ARG A 189 -5.13 16.67 26.30
CA ARG A 189 -6.59 16.89 26.24
C ARG A 189 -7.06 17.32 24.86
N VAL A 190 -6.36 18.28 24.24
CA VAL A 190 -6.71 18.78 22.90
C VAL A 190 -6.58 17.67 21.85
N LEU A 191 -5.48 16.93 21.85
CA LEU A 191 -5.26 15.84 20.89
C LEU A 191 -6.26 14.71 21.09
N ASN A 192 -6.52 14.30 22.34
CA ASN A 192 -7.53 13.29 22.63
C ASN A 192 -8.92 13.72 22.16
N GLN A 193 -9.31 14.97 22.41
CA GLN A 193 -10.60 15.51 21.96
C GLN A 193 -10.72 15.49 20.43
N ARG A 194 -9.63 15.84 19.72
CA ARG A 194 -9.58 15.76 18.25
C ARG A 194 -9.79 14.33 17.76
N ILE A 195 -9.12 13.36 18.37
CA ILE A 195 -9.29 11.94 18.04
C ILE A 195 -10.72 11.50 18.34
N ASP A 196 -11.25 11.80 19.53
CA ASP A 196 -12.61 11.41 19.93
C ASP A 196 -13.66 11.98 18.97
N ASN A 197 -13.50 13.22 18.51
CA ASN A 197 -14.36 13.82 17.49
C ASN A 197 -14.35 13.06 16.16
N CYS A 198 -13.17 12.62 15.70
CA CYS A 198 -13.04 11.79 14.49
C CYS A 198 -13.69 10.41 14.68
N LEU A 199 -13.41 9.76 15.81
CA LEU A 199 -13.90 8.40 16.10
C LEU A 199 -15.42 8.34 16.29
N ASN A 200 -16.05 9.42 16.78
CA ASN A 200 -17.50 9.49 16.94
C ASN A 200 -18.27 9.21 15.64
N VAL A 201 -17.70 9.52 14.47
CA VAL A 201 -18.30 9.24 13.15
C VAL A 201 -18.41 7.73 12.89
N TYR A 202 -17.50 6.94 13.47
CA TYR A 202 -17.43 5.49 13.32
C TYR A 202 -18.20 4.73 14.41
N GLY A 203 -18.87 5.45 15.32
CA GLY A 203 -19.79 4.92 16.32
C GLY A 203 -19.22 3.74 17.11
N ASN A 204 -19.96 2.63 17.16
CA ASN A 204 -19.60 1.46 17.95
C ASN A 204 -18.45 0.62 17.35
N ARG A 205 -17.89 1.02 16.21
CA ARG A 205 -16.82 0.27 15.53
C ARG A 205 -15.45 0.64 16.06
N ALA A 206 -15.26 1.86 16.53
CA ALA A 206 -13.98 2.33 17.05
C ALA A 206 -14.12 2.75 18.52
N GLN A 207 -13.32 2.17 19.40
CA GLN A 207 -13.27 2.56 20.80
C GLN A 207 -11.83 2.94 21.19
N ARG A 208 -11.62 4.17 21.62
CA ARG A 208 -10.30 4.65 22.05
C ARG A 208 -10.02 4.32 23.51
N HIS A 209 -8.76 4.03 23.81
CA HIS A 209 -8.20 4.06 25.15
C HIS A 209 -7.02 5.04 25.20
N PRO A 210 -6.93 5.91 26.23
CA PRO A 210 -5.80 6.80 26.38
C PRO A 210 -4.52 6.04 26.77
N GLY A 211 -3.38 6.46 26.25
CA GLY A 211 -2.07 6.02 26.73
C GLY A 211 -1.84 6.37 28.20
N GLN A 212 -1.14 5.51 28.92
CA GLN A 212 -1.08 5.60 30.38
C GLN A 212 0.04 6.51 30.89
N LYS A 213 1.20 6.61 30.22
CA LYS A 213 2.37 7.43 30.68
C LYS A 213 3.33 7.79 29.52
N GLY A 214 4.13 8.84 29.68
CA GLY A 214 5.30 9.10 28.82
C GLY A 214 5.06 10.08 27.67
N GLU A 215 5.46 9.71 26.45
CA GLU A 215 5.15 10.45 25.22
C GLU A 215 3.66 10.30 24.87
N PHE A 216 3.14 11.14 23.96
CA PHE A 216 1.74 11.05 23.57
C PHE A 216 1.52 9.75 22.79
N GLU A 217 0.62 8.89 23.24
CA GLU A 217 0.24 7.66 22.56
C GLU A 217 -1.25 7.40 22.82
N PHE A 218 -1.88 6.62 21.94
CA PHE A 218 -3.26 6.19 22.13
C PHE A 218 -3.50 4.81 21.53
N TYR A 219 -4.55 4.15 22.02
CA TYR A 219 -5.00 2.86 21.52
C TYR A 219 -6.40 2.99 20.94
N VAL A 220 -6.70 2.23 19.88
CA VAL A 220 -8.03 2.14 19.29
C VAL A 220 -8.38 0.68 19.06
N ASP A 221 -9.47 0.23 19.64
CA ASP A 221 -10.07 -1.06 19.34
C ASP A 221 -11.02 -0.88 18.14
N TRP A 222 -10.68 -1.53 17.02
CA TRP A 222 -11.50 -1.55 15.82
C TRP A 222 -12.27 -2.87 15.70
N HIS A 223 -13.58 -2.74 15.50
CA HIS A 223 -14.53 -3.83 15.35
C HIS A 223 -15.01 -3.85 13.89
N PRO A 224 -14.38 -4.65 13.01
CA PRO A 224 -14.84 -4.78 11.64
C PRO A 224 -16.24 -5.44 11.64
N GLU A 225 -17.18 -4.91 10.84
CA GLU A 225 -18.49 -5.55 10.66
C GLU A 225 -18.37 -6.89 9.93
N ALA A 226 -17.42 -6.94 9.00
CA ALA A 226 -17.05 -8.13 8.25
C ALA A 226 -15.55 -8.10 7.94
N MET A 227 -14.94 -9.27 7.82
CA MET A 227 -13.55 -9.40 7.36
C MET A 227 -13.53 -9.32 5.84
N THR A 228 -13.67 -8.11 5.29
CA THR A 228 -13.67 -7.85 3.85
C THR A 228 -12.78 -6.66 3.54
N ARG A 229 -12.42 -6.50 2.26
CA ARG A 229 -11.63 -5.36 1.81
C ARG A 229 -12.36 -4.03 2.00
N THR A 230 -13.68 -4.00 1.84
CA THR A 230 -14.50 -2.82 2.16
C THR A 230 -14.29 -2.36 3.60
N SER A 231 -14.28 -3.28 4.57
CA SER A 231 -14.01 -2.95 5.97
C SER A 231 -12.59 -2.43 6.20
N VAL A 232 -11.60 -2.93 5.45
CA VAL A 232 -10.22 -2.38 5.48
C VAL A 232 -10.23 -0.92 5.02
N LEU A 233 -10.92 -0.61 3.93
CA LEU A 233 -11.00 0.76 3.40
C LEU A 233 -11.69 1.72 4.38
N GLU A 234 -12.70 1.26 5.10
CA GLU A 234 -13.35 2.04 6.17
C GLU A 234 -12.38 2.34 7.31
N LEU A 235 -11.60 1.35 7.75
CA LEU A 235 -10.56 1.54 8.75
C LEU A 235 -9.49 2.53 8.27
N CYS A 236 -9.07 2.43 7.01
CA CYS A 236 -8.10 3.35 6.42
C CYS A 236 -8.61 4.79 6.42
N ARG A 237 -9.89 5.00 6.08
CA ARG A 237 -10.51 6.33 6.16
C ARG A 237 -10.50 6.87 7.59
N MET A 238 -10.85 6.03 8.57
CA MET A 238 -10.82 6.42 9.98
C MET A 238 -9.42 6.88 10.41
N LEU A 239 -8.38 6.10 10.08
CA LEU A 239 -7.01 6.47 10.39
C LEU A 239 -6.56 7.74 9.68
N GLN A 240 -6.95 7.93 8.41
CA GLN A 240 -6.64 9.14 7.65
C GLN A 240 -7.30 10.38 8.26
N ASP A 241 -8.55 10.29 8.70
CA ASP A 241 -9.25 11.39 9.36
C ASP A 241 -8.59 11.75 10.71
N VAL A 242 -8.20 10.73 11.48
CA VAL A 242 -7.47 10.90 12.74
C VAL A 242 -6.11 11.57 12.50
N PHE A 243 -5.31 11.06 11.56
CA PHE A 243 -3.99 11.63 11.27
C PHE A 243 -4.08 13.04 10.70
N SER A 244 -5.06 13.32 9.83
CA SER A 244 -5.27 14.68 9.30
C SER A 244 -5.64 15.67 10.41
N SER A 245 -6.48 15.25 11.37
CA SER A 245 -6.85 16.05 12.54
C SER A 245 -5.66 16.29 13.47
N LEU A 246 -4.77 15.31 13.62
CA LEU A 246 -3.56 15.41 14.44
C LEU A 246 -2.44 16.20 13.76
N ASP A 247 -2.28 16.13 12.43
CA ASP A 247 -1.24 16.82 11.68
C ASP A 247 -1.59 18.30 11.42
N SER A 248 -2.83 18.73 11.68
CA SER A 248 -3.29 20.14 11.62
C SER A 248 -2.74 21.05 12.74
N ILE A 249 -1.53 20.77 13.20
CA ILE A 249 -0.84 21.45 14.32
C ILE A 249 0.07 22.56 13.81
#